data_AF-A0A662TGP0-F1
#
_entry.id   AF-A0A662TGP0-F1
#
_cell.length_a   1.000
_cell.length_b   1.000
_cell.length_c   1.000
_cell.angle_alpha   90.00
_cell.angle_beta   90.00
_cell.angle_gamma   90.00
#
_symmetry.space_group_name_H-M   'P 1'
#
loop_
_entity.id
_entity.type
_entity.pdbx_description
1 polymer ?
#
loop_
_entity_poly.entity_id
_entity_poly.type
_entity_poly.pdbx_seq_one_letter_code
_entity_poly.pdbx_strand_id
1 'polypeptide(L)'
;MAGARMRLLRGLEIVLMGGQIRRVSHDKFLVKSQKGNGWYEVVWRNRKWRCSCADYKKRKKDCKHIYAVLTFLNLPSILMRNLTPELNSCPRCGAGQEYLVKIGCRKNRSGPVRRFKCKKCGHTFTERLAFKSMRSDPFIIVLALDLYLKGLSTRMVAHHLSTMYGYNISHMTIYRWFRKYVKLISAYVKKLKPRVGKRWHADEMKVSIDGKPAYLWNILDRKTRFLLASYITTSRGAREALRVLETAIERAGIKPTEFVTDGLSSYSKAVEILKIKRHVRNVKFSGKTNNNVIESLHSTLKPRIKAARRMGSKKSAREFAEAISIYYNFIRPHLTLRDRTPSKKAEITIENTNPLLTLILRSGKKTSARLF
;
A
#
# COMPACT_ATOMS: atom_id res chain seq x y z
N MET A 1 -39.79 -14.12 -2.55
CA MET A 1 -38.59 -13.26 -2.36
C MET A 1 -38.71 -12.22 -1.23
N ALA A 2 -39.91 -11.72 -0.89
CA ALA A 2 -40.13 -10.67 0.11
C ALA A 2 -39.52 -10.96 1.51
N GLY A 3 -39.68 -12.19 2.03
CA GLY A 3 -39.19 -12.53 3.38
C GLY A 3 -37.66 -12.55 3.54
N ALA A 4 -36.87 -12.72 2.47
CA ALA A 4 -35.40 -12.61 2.54
C ALA A 4 -34.94 -11.15 2.54
N ARG A 5 -35.58 -10.32 1.70
CA ARG A 5 -35.35 -8.88 1.64
C ARG A 5 -35.65 -8.22 2.98
N MET A 6 -36.78 -8.57 3.61
CA MET A 6 -37.14 -8.03 4.93
C MET A 6 -36.14 -8.42 6.02
N ARG A 7 -35.62 -9.67 6.02
CA ARG A 7 -34.56 -10.10 6.96
C ARG A 7 -33.25 -9.35 6.74
N LEU A 8 -32.88 -9.06 5.48
CA LEU A 8 -31.72 -8.25 5.15
C LEU A 8 -31.89 -6.81 5.67
N LEU A 9 -33.03 -6.17 5.42
CA LEU A 9 -33.30 -4.80 5.89
C LEU A 9 -33.25 -4.70 7.42
N ARG A 10 -33.87 -5.66 8.13
CA ARG A 10 -33.75 -5.76 9.58
C ARG A 10 -32.32 -6.01 10.05
N GLY A 11 -31.54 -6.77 9.30
CA GLY A 11 -30.12 -6.97 9.60
C GLY A 11 -29.29 -5.69 9.41
N LEU A 12 -29.61 -4.89 8.39
CA LEU A 12 -28.99 -3.59 8.15
C LEU A 12 -29.32 -2.61 9.28
N GLU A 13 -30.58 -2.55 9.70
CA GLU A 13 -31.04 -1.74 10.84
C GLU A 13 -30.24 -2.03 12.11
N ILE A 14 -29.96 -3.31 12.41
CA ILE A 14 -29.10 -3.70 13.55
C ILE A 14 -27.70 -3.08 13.45
N VAL A 15 -27.11 -3.05 12.25
CA VAL A 15 -25.79 -2.45 12.03
C VAL A 15 -25.85 -0.94 12.24
N LEU A 16 -26.89 -0.29 11.70
CA LEU A 16 -27.06 1.17 11.74
C LEU A 16 -27.30 1.72 13.14
N MET A 17 -27.97 0.97 14.02
CA MET A 17 -28.19 1.39 15.41
C MET A 17 -26.90 1.58 16.23
N GLY A 18 -25.79 0.94 15.82
CA GLY A 18 -24.54 0.95 16.60
C GLY A 18 -24.63 0.14 17.91
N GLY A 19 -23.50 -0.38 18.37
CA GLY A 19 -23.41 -1.13 19.64
C GLY A 19 -24.09 -2.51 19.68
N GLN A 20 -24.82 -2.90 18.64
CA GLN A 20 -25.58 -4.16 18.60
C GLN A 20 -24.76 -5.39 18.19
N ILE A 21 -23.53 -5.21 17.73
CA ILE A 21 -22.66 -6.30 17.26
C ILE A 21 -21.36 -6.26 18.05
N ARG A 22 -21.05 -7.36 18.74
CA ARG A 22 -19.77 -7.57 19.42
C ARG A 22 -19.01 -8.69 18.73
N ARG A 23 -17.81 -8.38 18.25
CA ARG A 23 -16.88 -9.39 17.72
C ARG A 23 -16.19 -10.07 18.90
N VAL A 24 -16.50 -11.35 19.14
CA VAL A 24 -15.82 -12.16 20.17
C VAL A 24 -14.54 -12.76 19.60
N SER A 25 -14.61 -13.25 18.37
CA SER A 25 -13.45 -13.74 17.61
C SER A 25 -13.71 -13.58 16.11
N HIS A 26 -12.77 -14.03 15.27
CA HIS A 26 -13.00 -14.03 13.82
C HIS A 26 -14.13 -15.00 13.40
N ASP A 27 -14.47 -15.99 14.22
CA ASP A 27 -15.53 -16.98 13.92
C ASP A 27 -16.80 -16.80 14.73
N LYS A 28 -16.84 -15.84 15.65
CA LYS A 28 -17.95 -15.69 16.59
C LYS A 28 -18.28 -14.22 16.82
N PHE A 29 -19.56 -13.91 16.66
CA PHE A 29 -20.16 -12.63 16.98
C PHE A 29 -21.31 -12.82 17.97
N LEU A 30 -21.52 -11.83 18.81
CA LEU A 30 -22.77 -11.65 19.54
C LEU A 30 -23.55 -10.53 18.87
N VAL A 31 -24.83 -10.76 18.60
CA VAL A 31 -25.71 -9.81 17.93
C VAL A 31 -26.96 -9.60 18.75
N LYS A 32 -27.22 -8.35 19.13
CA LYS A 32 -28.46 -7.95 19.81
C LYS A 32 -29.53 -7.57 18.77
N SER A 33 -30.78 -7.89 19.08
CA SER A 33 -31.94 -7.61 18.22
C SER A 33 -32.42 -6.16 18.42
N GLN A 34 -33.03 -5.55 17.40
CA GLN A 34 -33.47 -4.14 17.45
C GLN A 34 -34.45 -3.84 18.60
N LYS A 35 -35.37 -4.77 18.86
CA LYS A 35 -36.49 -4.61 19.82
C LYS A 35 -36.41 -5.54 21.03
N GLY A 36 -35.27 -6.17 21.29
CA GLY A 36 -35.16 -7.18 22.36
C GLY A 36 -33.83 -7.14 23.12
N ASN A 37 -33.84 -7.68 24.34
CA ASN A 37 -32.69 -7.61 25.24
C ASN A 37 -31.68 -8.76 25.11
N GLY A 38 -32.01 -9.82 24.37
CA GLY A 38 -31.13 -10.99 24.21
C GLY A 38 -30.00 -10.79 23.21
N TRP A 39 -28.81 -11.29 23.56
CA TRP A 39 -27.68 -11.47 22.64
C TRP A 39 -27.76 -12.84 21.98
N TYR A 40 -27.64 -12.87 20.65
CA TYR A 40 -27.62 -14.11 19.88
C TYR A 40 -26.22 -14.40 19.36
N GLU A 41 -25.78 -15.64 19.52
CA GLU A 41 -24.51 -16.09 18.98
C GLU A 41 -24.64 -16.32 17.48
N VAL A 42 -23.72 -15.75 16.72
CA VAL A 42 -23.55 -15.98 15.28
C VAL A 42 -22.15 -16.53 15.04
N VAL A 43 -22.07 -17.81 14.64
CA VAL A 43 -20.81 -18.56 14.54
C VAL A 43 -20.56 -19.10 13.14
N TRP A 44 -19.31 -19.06 12.69
CA TRP A 44 -18.88 -19.66 11.43
C TRP A 44 -18.48 -21.12 11.64
N ARG A 45 -19.30 -22.05 11.12
CA ARG A 45 -19.03 -23.50 11.18
C ARG A 45 -19.45 -24.18 9.89
N ASN A 46 -18.68 -25.16 9.42
CA ASN A 46 -18.95 -25.93 8.20
C ASN A 46 -19.19 -25.03 6.98
N ARG A 47 -18.33 -24.00 6.81
CA ARG A 47 -18.37 -23.02 5.72
C ARG A 47 -19.68 -22.20 5.63
N LYS A 48 -20.44 -22.08 6.72
CA LYS A 48 -21.67 -21.26 6.81
C LYS A 48 -21.76 -20.54 8.14
N TRP A 49 -22.39 -19.36 8.16
CA TRP A 49 -22.78 -18.68 9.39
C TRP A 49 -24.04 -19.31 9.96
N ARG A 50 -24.04 -19.58 11.26
CA ARG A 50 -25.16 -20.17 12.00
C ARG A 50 -25.52 -19.25 13.16
N CYS A 51 -26.81 -19.15 13.50
CA CYS A 51 -27.28 -18.30 14.58
C CYS A 51 -28.05 -19.09 15.63
N SER A 52 -27.91 -18.72 16.91
CA SER A 52 -28.65 -19.35 18.02
C SER A 52 -30.13 -18.95 18.10
N CYS A 53 -30.59 -17.96 17.31
CA CYS A 53 -31.98 -17.48 17.36
C CYS A 53 -33.01 -18.50 16.84
N ALA A 54 -34.25 -18.39 17.33
CA ALA A 54 -35.37 -19.26 16.95
C ALA A 54 -35.67 -19.26 15.44
N ASP A 55 -35.58 -18.10 14.78
CA ASP A 55 -35.82 -17.98 13.33
C ASP A 55 -34.84 -18.85 12.51
N TYR A 56 -33.55 -18.82 12.86
CA TYR A 56 -32.56 -19.68 12.24
C TYR A 56 -32.76 -21.15 12.58
N LYS A 57 -33.11 -21.47 13.85
CA LYS A 57 -33.37 -22.85 14.28
C LYS A 57 -34.53 -23.48 13.49
N LYS A 58 -35.63 -22.74 13.28
CA LYS A 58 -36.81 -23.19 12.53
C LYS A 58 -36.57 -23.28 11.03
N ARG A 59 -35.97 -22.26 10.41
CA ARG A 59 -35.91 -22.16 8.93
C ARG A 59 -34.61 -22.70 8.32
N LYS A 60 -33.54 -22.80 9.11
CA LYS A 60 -32.15 -23.10 8.66
C LYS A 60 -31.68 -22.21 7.50
N LYS A 61 -32.22 -20.98 7.41
CA LYS A 61 -31.90 -19.94 6.42
C LYS A 61 -31.35 -18.70 7.15
N ASP A 62 -30.55 -17.88 6.47
CA ASP A 62 -29.93 -16.68 7.04
C ASP A 62 -30.95 -15.76 7.73
N CYS A 63 -30.90 -15.65 9.06
CA CYS A 63 -31.77 -14.75 9.81
C CYS A 63 -31.24 -13.31 9.77
N LYS A 64 -31.99 -12.36 10.35
CA LYS A 64 -31.56 -10.96 10.45
C LYS A 64 -30.19 -10.78 11.13
N HIS A 65 -29.87 -11.58 12.15
CA HIS A 65 -28.58 -11.52 12.84
C HIS A 65 -27.40 -11.97 11.96
N ILE A 66 -27.62 -12.99 11.11
CA ILE A 66 -26.62 -13.40 10.11
C ILE A 66 -26.44 -12.31 9.06
N TYR A 67 -27.53 -11.69 8.59
CA TYR A 67 -27.44 -10.56 7.68
C TYR A 67 -26.74 -9.35 8.31
N ALA A 68 -26.95 -9.09 9.60
CA ALA A 68 -26.24 -8.05 10.33
C ALA A 68 -24.73 -8.30 10.35
N VAL A 69 -24.30 -9.53 10.69
CA VAL A 69 -22.88 -9.92 10.65
C VAL A 69 -22.30 -9.82 9.23
N LEU A 70 -23.01 -10.33 8.22
CA LEU A 70 -22.56 -10.25 6.83
C LEU A 70 -22.41 -8.81 6.34
N THR A 71 -23.33 -7.93 6.76
CA THR A 71 -23.31 -6.49 6.42
C THR A 71 -22.16 -5.79 7.12
N PHE A 72 -22.01 -6.03 8.43
CA PHE A 72 -20.90 -5.52 9.23
C PHE A 72 -19.53 -5.93 8.66
N LEU A 73 -19.37 -7.21 8.32
CA LEU A 73 -18.15 -7.73 7.69
C LEU A 73 -17.89 -7.11 6.30
N ASN A 74 -18.94 -6.74 5.56
CA ASN A 74 -18.81 -6.14 4.24
C ASN A 74 -18.57 -4.63 4.26
N LEU A 75 -18.83 -3.96 5.39
CA LEU A 75 -18.78 -2.50 5.50
C LEU A 75 -17.42 -1.92 5.08
N PRO A 76 -16.25 -2.44 5.50
CA PRO A 76 -14.96 -1.94 5.03
C PRO A 76 -14.80 -2.05 3.51
N SER A 77 -15.27 -3.15 2.92
CA SER A 77 -15.28 -3.35 1.47
C SER A 77 -16.26 -2.41 0.75
N ILE A 78 -17.35 -1.99 1.37
CA ILE A 78 -18.26 -0.94 0.85
C ILE A 78 -17.54 0.41 0.86
N LEU A 79 -16.98 0.81 2.01
CA LEU A 79 -16.26 2.08 2.15
C LEU A 79 -15.11 2.21 1.15
N MET A 80 -14.31 1.15 0.97
CA MET A 80 -13.23 1.17 -0.03
C MET A 80 -13.73 1.32 -1.47
N ARG A 81 -14.88 0.71 -1.81
CA ARG A 81 -15.46 0.87 -3.16
C ARG A 81 -15.93 2.29 -3.42
N ASN A 82 -16.39 2.99 -2.39
CA ASN A 82 -16.77 4.39 -2.50
C ASN A 82 -15.54 5.32 -2.61
N LEU A 83 -14.39 4.92 -2.08
CA LEU A 83 -13.13 5.67 -2.21
C LEU A 83 -12.44 5.47 -3.55
N THR A 84 -12.44 4.24 -4.07
CA THR A 84 -11.89 3.92 -5.40
C THR A 84 -13.00 3.35 -6.28
N PRO A 85 -13.69 4.18 -7.08
CA PRO A 85 -14.76 3.71 -7.93
C PRO A 85 -14.21 2.76 -8.99
N GLU A 86 -14.57 1.50 -8.76
CA GLU A 86 -14.74 0.42 -9.72
C GLU A 86 -13.54 -0.19 -10.46
N LEU A 87 -13.84 -1.41 -10.88
CA LEU A 87 -12.99 -2.34 -11.57
C LEU A 87 -13.31 -2.15 -13.05
N ASN A 88 -12.80 -1.07 -13.64
CA ASN A 88 -13.27 -0.57 -14.94
C ASN A 88 -12.83 -1.43 -16.12
N SER A 89 -12.09 -2.51 -15.87
CA SER A 89 -11.64 -3.39 -16.93
C SER A 89 -11.38 -4.83 -16.47
N CYS A 90 -11.51 -5.76 -17.41
CA CYS A 90 -11.16 -7.15 -17.21
C CYS A 90 -9.66 -7.28 -16.89
N PRO A 91 -9.26 -7.96 -15.81
CA PRO A 91 -7.85 -8.14 -15.45
C PRO A 91 -7.06 -9.03 -16.40
N ARG A 92 -7.75 -9.77 -17.28
CA ARG A 92 -7.13 -10.70 -18.22
C ARG A 92 -6.93 -10.08 -19.60
N CYS A 93 -7.98 -9.49 -20.17
CA CYS A 93 -7.95 -8.98 -21.55
C CYS A 93 -8.10 -7.46 -21.66
N GLY A 94 -8.24 -6.74 -20.54
CA GLY A 94 -8.38 -5.27 -20.54
C GLY A 94 -9.73 -4.73 -21.03
N ALA A 95 -10.68 -5.59 -21.41
CA ALA A 95 -12.02 -5.17 -21.86
C ALA A 95 -12.68 -4.24 -20.84
N GLY A 96 -13.32 -3.17 -21.30
CA GLY A 96 -13.96 -2.16 -20.46
C GLY A 96 -15.12 -2.71 -19.63
N GLN A 97 -15.70 -1.82 -18.81
CA GLN A 97 -16.78 -2.12 -17.87
C GLN A 97 -18.03 -2.68 -18.55
N GLU A 98 -18.32 -2.26 -19.78
CA GLU A 98 -19.40 -2.71 -20.63
C GLU A 98 -19.37 -4.24 -20.88
N TYR A 99 -18.19 -4.86 -20.81
CA TYR A 99 -18.03 -6.30 -20.93
C TYR A 99 -18.12 -7.05 -19.60
N LEU A 100 -18.32 -6.38 -18.46
CA LEU A 100 -18.25 -6.99 -17.13
C LEU A 100 -19.65 -7.24 -16.55
N VAL A 101 -19.99 -8.52 -16.34
CA VAL A 101 -21.29 -8.94 -15.79
C VAL A 101 -21.14 -9.41 -14.36
N LYS A 102 -22.03 -8.95 -13.47
CA LYS A 102 -22.16 -9.46 -12.10
C LYS A 102 -22.84 -10.83 -12.14
N ILE A 103 -22.15 -11.87 -11.69
CA ILE A 103 -22.64 -13.26 -11.70
C ILE A 103 -23.04 -13.77 -10.30
N GLY A 104 -23.13 -12.87 -9.32
CA GLY A 104 -23.54 -13.16 -7.94
C GLY A 104 -22.44 -12.93 -6.90
N CYS A 105 -22.67 -13.44 -5.69
CA CYS A 105 -21.81 -13.25 -4.53
C CYS A 105 -21.45 -14.58 -3.86
N ARG A 106 -20.18 -14.74 -3.50
CA ARG A 106 -19.72 -15.85 -2.66
C ARG A 106 -19.65 -15.37 -1.20
N LYS A 107 -20.38 -16.00 -0.29
CA LYS A 107 -20.25 -15.75 1.16
C LYS A 107 -19.07 -16.56 1.69
N ASN A 108 -18.15 -15.90 2.37
CA ASN A 108 -17.06 -16.55 3.08
C ASN A 108 -17.02 -16.06 4.54
N ARG A 109 -16.09 -16.62 5.32
CA ARG A 109 -15.84 -16.25 6.72
C ARG A 109 -15.59 -14.75 6.91
N SER A 110 -15.02 -14.10 5.90
CA SER A 110 -14.64 -12.68 5.94
C SER A 110 -15.73 -11.76 5.35
N GLY A 111 -16.87 -12.31 4.93
CA GLY A 111 -17.98 -11.55 4.33
C GLY A 111 -18.37 -12.00 2.92
N PRO A 112 -19.35 -11.34 2.30
CA PRO A 112 -19.69 -11.56 0.90
C PRO A 112 -18.62 -10.98 -0.03
N VAL A 113 -18.29 -11.70 -1.10
CA VAL A 113 -17.39 -11.24 -2.17
C VAL A 113 -18.12 -11.32 -3.50
N ARG A 114 -18.22 -10.19 -4.20
CA ARG A 114 -18.88 -10.11 -5.50
C ARG A 114 -18.03 -10.75 -6.60
N ARG A 115 -18.68 -11.47 -7.50
CA ARG A 115 -18.06 -12.17 -8.64
C ARG A 115 -18.49 -11.53 -9.96
N PHE A 116 -17.54 -11.46 -10.89
CA PHE A 116 -17.72 -10.90 -12.22
C PHE A 116 -17.29 -11.91 -13.29
N LYS A 117 -17.95 -11.90 -14.44
CA LYS A 117 -17.55 -12.60 -15.66
C LYS A 117 -17.35 -11.58 -16.78
N CYS A 118 -16.22 -11.66 -17.47
CA CYS A 118 -15.99 -10.88 -18.67
C CYS A 118 -16.67 -11.57 -19.87
N LYS A 119 -17.58 -10.85 -20.55
CA LYS A 119 -18.23 -11.32 -21.79
C LYS A 119 -17.23 -11.53 -22.92
N LYS A 120 -16.18 -10.70 -23.02
CA LYS A 120 -15.18 -10.77 -24.11
C LYS A 120 -14.27 -12.01 -24.04
N CYS A 121 -13.79 -12.39 -22.86
CA CYS A 121 -12.80 -13.47 -22.72
C CYS A 121 -13.24 -14.63 -21.80
N GLY A 122 -14.48 -14.61 -21.33
CA GLY A 122 -15.04 -15.60 -20.39
C GLY A 122 -14.43 -15.59 -18.99
N HIS A 123 -13.39 -14.78 -18.73
CA HIS A 123 -12.66 -14.82 -17.46
C HIS A 123 -13.54 -14.41 -16.28
N THR A 124 -13.54 -15.24 -15.24
CA THR A 124 -14.25 -14.98 -13.99
C THR A 124 -13.28 -14.49 -12.92
N PHE A 125 -13.64 -13.39 -12.26
CA PHE A 125 -12.82 -12.77 -11.22
C PHE A 125 -13.68 -12.17 -10.11
N THR A 126 -13.05 -11.67 -9.06
CA THR A 126 -13.71 -10.98 -7.93
C THR A 126 -13.23 -9.55 -7.84
N GLU A 127 -13.95 -8.72 -7.08
CA GLU A 127 -13.51 -7.35 -6.79
C GLU A 127 -12.18 -7.26 -6.02
N ARG A 128 -11.70 -8.37 -5.47
CA ARG A 128 -10.43 -8.47 -4.73
C ARG A 128 -9.25 -8.79 -5.65
N LEU A 129 -9.11 -8.17 -6.83
CA LEU A 129 -8.05 -8.54 -7.79
C LEU A 129 -6.63 -8.47 -7.22
N ALA A 130 -6.23 -7.29 -6.73
CA ALA A 130 -4.91 -7.11 -6.12
C ALA A 130 -4.79 -7.81 -4.74
N PHE A 131 -5.91 -8.26 -4.19
CA PHE A 131 -6.01 -8.98 -2.92
C PHE A 131 -6.37 -10.45 -3.13
N LYS A 132 -6.15 -10.99 -4.34
CA LYS A 132 -6.46 -12.39 -4.64
C LYS A 132 -5.68 -13.29 -3.68
N SER A 133 -6.38 -14.30 -3.17
CA SER A 133 -5.88 -15.25 -2.16
C SER A 133 -5.60 -14.65 -0.77
N MET A 134 -5.94 -13.39 -0.52
CA MET A 134 -5.92 -12.83 0.84
C MET A 134 -7.18 -13.25 1.60
N ARG A 135 -6.97 -13.83 2.79
CA ARG A 135 -8.05 -14.18 3.72
C ARG A 135 -8.60 -12.94 4.44
N SER A 136 -7.73 -11.98 4.73
CA SER A 136 -8.11 -10.73 5.40
C SER A 136 -8.81 -9.76 4.47
N ASP A 137 -9.55 -8.82 5.07
CA ASP A 137 -10.20 -7.76 4.33
C ASP A 137 -9.16 -6.82 3.68
N PRO A 138 -9.31 -6.48 2.39
CA PRO A 138 -8.46 -5.53 1.68
C PRO A 138 -8.28 -4.20 2.42
N PHE A 139 -9.31 -3.68 3.08
CA PHE A 139 -9.23 -2.43 3.85
C PHE A 139 -8.19 -2.53 4.96
N ILE A 140 -8.24 -3.62 5.73
CA ILE A 140 -7.32 -3.86 6.84
C ILE A 140 -5.88 -4.03 6.32
N ILE A 141 -5.71 -4.65 5.15
CA ILE A 141 -4.39 -4.77 4.52
C ILE A 141 -3.86 -3.39 4.13
N VAL A 142 -4.66 -2.56 3.45
CA VAL A 142 -4.26 -1.21 3.03
C VAL A 142 -3.94 -0.34 4.24
N LEU A 143 -4.77 -0.37 5.27
CA LEU A 143 -4.54 0.35 6.52
C LEU A 143 -3.24 -0.10 7.21
N ALA A 144 -3.01 -1.42 7.30
CA ALA A 144 -1.79 -1.95 7.88
C ALA A 144 -0.53 -1.48 7.13
N LEU A 145 -0.59 -1.48 5.79
CA LEU A 145 0.50 -1.02 4.94
C LEU A 145 0.73 0.48 5.09
N ASP A 146 -0.34 1.29 5.12
CA ASP A 146 -0.25 2.74 5.29
C ASP A 146 0.41 3.11 6.63
N LEU A 147 -0.06 2.53 7.74
CA LEU A 147 0.53 2.74 9.07
C LEU A 147 2.00 2.30 9.11
N TYR A 148 2.33 1.16 8.51
CA TYR A 148 3.70 0.68 8.46
C TYR A 148 4.63 1.58 7.63
N LEU A 149 4.14 2.09 6.48
CA LEU A 149 4.89 3.02 5.63
C LEU A 149 5.09 4.38 6.32
N LYS A 150 4.13 4.82 7.14
CA LYS A 150 4.20 6.04 7.96
C LYS A 150 5.15 5.95 9.17
N GLY A 151 5.73 4.79 9.45
CA GLY A 151 6.77 4.65 10.47
C GLY A 151 6.52 3.63 11.55
N LEU A 152 5.29 3.12 11.69
CA LEU A 152 4.98 2.20 12.78
C LEU A 152 5.69 0.86 12.58
N SER A 153 6.09 0.21 13.68
CA SER A 153 6.60 -1.15 13.63
C SER A 153 5.46 -2.14 13.35
N THR A 154 5.76 -3.32 12.82
CA THR A 154 4.72 -4.34 12.54
C THR A 154 3.97 -4.77 13.80
N ARG A 155 4.62 -4.72 14.97
CA ARG A 155 3.99 -4.98 16.28
C ARG A 155 3.03 -3.86 16.68
N MET A 156 3.41 -2.59 16.49
CA MET A 156 2.53 -1.45 16.75
C MET A 156 1.32 -1.46 15.81
N VAL A 157 1.52 -1.80 14.54
CA VAL A 157 0.41 -1.97 13.58
C VAL A 157 -0.52 -3.10 14.02
N ALA A 158 0.01 -4.26 14.40
CA ALA A 158 -0.80 -5.37 14.91
C ALA A 158 -1.63 -4.96 16.14
N HIS A 159 -1.01 -4.26 17.09
CA HIS A 159 -1.67 -3.73 18.27
C HIS A 159 -2.78 -2.74 17.91
N HIS A 160 -2.51 -1.74 17.05
CA HIS A 160 -3.50 -0.76 16.61
C HIS A 160 -4.71 -1.40 15.91
N LEU A 161 -4.49 -2.41 15.07
CA LEU A 161 -5.57 -3.14 14.41
C LEU A 161 -6.41 -3.96 15.41
N SER A 162 -5.79 -4.48 16.45
CA SER A 162 -6.49 -5.19 17.53
C SER A 162 -7.32 -4.23 18.38
N THR A 163 -6.74 -3.13 18.86
CA THR A 163 -7.39 -2.20 19.78
C THR A 163 -8.48 -1.35 19.12
N MET A 164 -8.21 -0.79 17.94
CA MET A 164 -9.14 0.16 17.29
C MET A 164 -10.19 -0.52 16.41
N TYR A 165 -9.86 -1.69 15.84
CA TYR A 165 -10.71 -2.35 14.85
C TYR A 165 -11.10 -3.80 15.24
N GLY A 166 -10.59 -4.33 16.35
CA GLY A 166 -10.89 -5.70 16.80
C GLY A 166 -10.29 -6.79 15.91
N TYR A 167 -9.24 -6.50 15.14
CA TYR A 167 -8.57 -7.48 14.27
C TYR A 167 -7.27 -7.98 14.90
N ASN A 168 -7.32 -9.21 15.44
CA ASN A 168 -6.14 -9.90 15.96
C ASN A 168 -5.31 -10.49 14.80
N ILE A 169 -4.35 -9.71 14.31
CA ILE A 169 -3.45 -10.09 13.21
C ILE A 169 -2.02 -10.15 13.72
N SER A 170 -1.33 -11.27 13.48
CA SER A 170 0.08 -11.39 13.83
C SER A 170 0.95 -10.39 13.06
N HIS A 171 1.92 -9.77 13.76
CA HIS A 171 2.89 -8.85 13.16
C HIS A 171 3.66 -9.48 11.98
N MET A 172 3.88 -10.80 11.99
CA MET A 172 4.51 -11.52 10.87
C MET A 172 3.61 -11.56 9.63
N THR A 173 2.29 -11.60 9.82
CA THR A 173 1.33 -11.52 8.69
C THR A 173 1.39 -10.14 8.04
N ILE A 174 1.45 -9.08 8.85
CA ILE A 174 1.63 -7.70 8.36
C ILE A 174 2.95 -7.58 7.59
N TYR A 175 4.04 -8.14 8.12
CA TYR A 175 5.33 -8.15 7.42
C TYR A 175 5.26 -8.86 6.07
N ARG A 176 4.59 -10.02 6.00
CA ARG A 176 4.38 -10.76 4.74
C ARG A 176 3.56 -9.95 3.73
N TRP A 177 2.51 -9.25 4.18
CA TRP A 177 1.75 -8.33 3.32
C TRP A 177 2.63 -7.22 2.78
N PHE A 178 3.40 -6.56 3.65
CA PHE A 178 4.34 -5.52 3.25
C PHE A 178 5.27 -5.99 2.14
N ARG A 179 5.97 -7.11 2.33
CA ARG A 179 6.89 -7.64 1.32
C ARG A 179 6.21 -7.92 -0.02
N LYS A 180 5.02 -8.53 0.03
CA LYS A 180 4.24 -8.82 -1.19
C LYS A 180 3.88 -7.53 -1.93
N TYR A 181 3.29 -6.56 -1.23
CA TYR A 181 2.75 -5.36 -1.86
C TYR A 181 3.83 -4.37 -2.27
N VAL A 182 4.91 -4.22 -1.50
CA VAL A 182 6.08 -3.43 -1.91
C VAL A 182 6.68 -3.98 -3.20
N LYS A 183 6.87 -5.30 -3.29
CA LYS A 183 7.37 -5.92 -4.54
C LYS A 183 6.46 -5.64 -5.74
N LEU A 184 5.15 -5.80 -5.55
CA LEU A 184 4.15 -5.54 -6.61
C LEU A 184 4.17 -4.08 -7.06
N ILE A 185 4.12 -3.15 -6.09
CA ILE A 185 4.12 -1.71 -6.36
C ILE A 185 5.45 -1.29 -6.98
N SER A 186 6.58 -1.76 -6.46
CA SER A 186 7.93 -1.49 -6.98
C SER A 186 8.02 -1.85 -8.46
N ALA A 187 7.57 -3.06 -8.84
CA ALA A 187 7.57 -3.50 -10.23
C ALA A 187 6.67 -2.63 -11.15
N TYR A 188 5.56 -2.11 -10.63
CA TYR A 188 4.69 -1.20 -11.37
C TYR A 188 5.33 0.18 -11.51
N VAL A 189 5.75 0.80 -10.40
CA VAL A 189 6.27 2.17 -10.42
C VAL A 189 7.57 2.28 -11.19
N LYS A 190 8.41 1.23 -11.22
CA LYS A 190 9.64 1.15 -12.03
C LYS A 190 9.40 1.38 -13.54
N LYS A 191 8.19 1.11 -14.04
CA LYS A 191 7.79 1.35 -15.44
C LYS A 191 7.39 2.80 -15.71
N LEU A 192 7.02 3.54 -14.68
CA LEU A 192 6.61 4.95 -14.81
C LEU A 192 7.85 5.82 -14.95
N LYS A 193 7.88 6.71 -15.94
CA LYS A 193 8.99 7.64 -16.16
C LYS A 193 8.65 9.02 -15.59
N PRO A 194 9.42 9.52 -14.61
CA PRO A 194 9.18 10.84 -14.04
C PRO A 194 9.76 11.94 -14.93
N ARG A 195 9.06 13.07 -15.08
CA ARG A 195 9.64 14.27 -15.68
C ARG A 195 10.43 15.04 -14.62
N VAL A 196 11.75 14.98 -14.70
CA VAL A 196 12.66 15.58 -13.72
C VAL A 196 13.55 16.66 -14.33
N GLY A 197 14.15 17.50 -13.48
CA GLY A 197 15.14 18.48 -13.90
C GLY A 197 16.54 17.89 -14.11
N LYS A 198 17.50 18.77 -14.41
CA LYS A 198 18.91 18.40 -14.65
C LYS A 198 19.84 18.67 -13.45
N ARG A 199 19.30 19.09 -12.31
CA ARG A 199 20.04 19.30 -11.05
C ARG A 199 19.60 18.27 -10.02
N TRP A 200 20.48 17.35 -9.67
CA TRP A 200 20.20 16.29 -8.70
C TRP A 200 21.08 16.42 -7.47
N HIS A 201 20.53 16.01 -6.33
CA HIS A 201 21.22 15.96 -5.05
C HIS A 201 21.39 14.51 -4.62
N ALA A 202 22.56 14.19 -4.09
CA ALA A 202 22.83 12.88 -3.50
C ALA A 202 23.50 13.01 -2.14
N ASP A 203 23.14 12.08 -1.26
CA ASP A 203 23.73 11.91 0.05
C ASP A 203 23.51 10.48 0.55
N GLU A 204 24.30 10.07 1.53
CA GLU A 204 24.20 8.76 2.15
C GLU A 204 23.91 8.87 3.65
N MET A 205 23.15 7.90 4.16
CA MET A 205 22.90 7.77 5.59
C MET A 205 23.42 6.44 6.10
N LYS A 206 24.10 6.47 7.25
CA LYS A 206 24.49 5.24 7.97
C LYS A 206 23.23 4.50 8.44
N VAL A 207 23.18 3.22 8.11
CA VAL A 207 22.15 2.27 8.53
C VAL A 207 22.83 0.97 8.99
N SER A 208 22.06 -0.02 9.43
CA SER A 208 22.61 -1.34 9.78
C SER A 208 21.82 -2.49 9.16
N ILE A 209 22.57 -3.46 8.63
CA ILE A 209 22.05 -4.75 8.17
C ILE A 209 22.59 -5.80 9.13
N ASP A 210 21.70 -6.50 9.81
CA ASP A 210 22.04 -7.58 10.73
C ASP A 210 23.11 -7.18 11.76
N GLY A 211 22.96 -5.97 12.33
CA GLY A 211 23.91 -5.40 13.28
C GLY A 211 25.19 -4.81 12.67
N LYS A 212 25.50 -5.10 11.39
CA LYS A 212 26.69 -4.59 10.70
C LYS A 212 26.43 -3.24 10.02
N PRO A 213 27.43 -2.34 9.95
CA PRO A 213 27.27 -1.05 9.29
C PRO A 213 26.97 -1.20 7.80
N ALA A 214 26.09 -0.34 7.31
CA ALA A 214 25.68 -0.24 5.92
C ALA A 214 25.32 1.22 5.58
N TYR A 215 25.09 1.52 4.31
CA TYR A 215 24.86 2.87 3.81
C TYR A 215 23.63 2.89 2.92
N LEU A 216 22.66 3.76 3.23
CA LEU A 216 21.51 4.07 2.41
C LEU A 216 21.83 5.29 1.54
N TRP A 217 21.98 5.06 0.24
CA TRP A 217 22.25 6.08 -0.77
C TRP A 217 20.94 6.62 -1.30
N ASN A 218 20.80 7.94 -1.35
CA ASN A 218 19.64 8.59 -1.91
C ASN A 218 20.07 9.57 -3.00
N ILE A 219 19.39 9.54 -4.15
CA ILE A 219 19.54 10.56 -5.21
C ILE A 219 18.16 11.11 -5.53
N LEU A 220 17.99 12.43 -5.44
CA LEU A 220 16.73 13.10 -5.74
C LEU A 220 16.90 14.23 -6.75
N ASP A 221 15.83 14.50 -7.51
CA ASP A 221 15.73 15.70 -8.35
C ASP A 221 15.40 16.95 -7.52
N ARG A 222 16.13 18.05 -7.70
CA ARG A 222 15.94 19.28 -6.91
C ARG A 222 14.55 19.89 -7.08
N LYS A 223 14.01 19.92 -8.30
CA LYS A 223 12.79 20.67 -8.64
C LYS A 223 11.52 19.93 -8.20
N THR A 224 11.46 18.64 -8.47
CA THR A 224 10.30 17.79 -8.18
C THR A 224 10.39 17.11 -6.82
N ARG A 225 11.58 17.08 -6.21
CA ARG A 225 11.95 16.24 -5.07
C ARG A 225 11.80 14.75 -5.36
N PHE A 226 11.61 14.33 -6.61
CA PHE A 226 11.42 12.92 -6.91
C PHE A 226 12.68 12.13 -6.58
N LEU A 227 12.55 11.11 -5.72
CA LEU A 227 13.63 10.21 -5.35
C LEU A 227 13.89 9.26 -6.53
N LEU A 228 15.01 9.50 -7.21
CA LEU A 228 15.44 8.78 -8.41
C LEU A 228 16.12 7.45 -8.06
N ALA A 229 16.87 7.41 -6.96
CA ALA A 229 17.44 6.19 -6.43
C ALA A 229 17.39 6.20 -4.90
N SER A 230 17.12 5.02 -4.33
CA SER A 230 17.26 4.72 -2.91
C SER A 230 17.79 3.29 -2.80
N TYR A 231 19.04 3.13 -2.37
CA TYR A 231 19.72 1.83 -2.44
C TYR A 231 20.61 1.62 -1.23
N ILE A 232 20.67 0.38 -0.72
CA ILE A 232 21.48 0.06 0.46
C ILE A 232 22.65 -0.82 0.07
N THR A 233 23.85 -0.42 0.51
CA THR A 233 25.11 -1.14 0.30
C THR A 233 25.83 -1.36 1.63
N THR A 234 26.74 -2.33 1.66
CA THR A 234 27.60 -2.60 2.83
C THR A 234 28.90 -1.78 2.82
N SER A 235 29.20 -1.13 1.70
CA SER A 235 30.41 -0.35 1.41
C SER A 235 30.02 1.02 0.84
N ARG A 236 30.94 1.98 0.92
CA ARG A 236 30.73 3.35 0.39
C ARG A 236 31.76 3.81 -0.64
N GLY A 237 32.22 2.87 -1.47
CA GLY A 237 33.22 3.12 -2.49
C GLY A 237 32.66 3.74 -3.77
N ALA A 238 33.58 4.03 -4.70
CA ALA A 238 33.26 4.58 -6.01
C ALA A 238 32.36 3.66 -6.85
N ARG A 239 32.52 2.33 -6.73
CA ARG A 239 31.70 1.34 -7.44
C ARG A 239 30.23 1.45 -7.03
N GLU A 240 29.96 1.62 -5.73
CA GLU A 240 28.60 1.78 -5.22
C GLU A 240 28.01 3.12 -5.66
N ALA A 241 28.76 4.22 -5.53
CA ALA A 241 28.32 5.54 -5.97
C ALA A 241 27.96 5.55 -7.48
N LEU A 242 28.79 4.93 -8.32
CA LEU A 242 28.55 4.78 -9.75
C LEU A 242 27.24 4.04 -10.02
N ARG A 243 27.06 2.86 -9.42
CA ARG A 243 25.85 2.05 -9.60
C ARG A 243 24.57 2.80 -9.20
N VAL A 244 24.60 3.53 -8.08
CA VAL A 244 23.44 4.28 -7.61
C VAL A 244 23.10 5.42 -8.58
N LEU A 245 24.12 6.11 -9.10
CA LEU A 245 23.95 7.18 -10.06
C LEU A 245 23.46 6.67 -11.42
N GLU A 246 23.98 5.55 -11.92
CA GLU A 246 23.45 4.85 -13.11
C GLU A 246 21.98 4.48 -12.94
N THR A 247 21.61 3.92 -11.78
CA THR A 247 20.21 3.59 -11.46
C THR A 247 19.32 4.84 -11.51
N ALA A 248 19.81 5.98 -11.00
CA ALA A 248 19.08 7.24 -11.06
C ALA A 248 18.92 7.76 -12.51
N ILE A 249 19.96 7.62 -13.34
CA ILE A 249 19.94 7.98 -14.76
C ILE A 249 18.93 7.13 -15.54
N GLU A 250 18.98 5.81 -15.37
CA GLU A 250 18.02 4.89 -15.98
C GLU A 250 16.58 5.21 -15.55
N ARG A 251 16.40 5.53 -14.26
CA ARG A 251 15.10 5.89 -13.71
C ARG A 251 14.54 7.17 -14.33
N ALA A 252 15.37 8.20 -14.44
CA ALA A 252 15.01 9.50 -15.01
C ALA A 252 14.86 9.46 -16.54
N GLY A 253 15.60 8.57 -17.22
CA GLY A 253 15.75 8.59 -18.68
C GLY A 253 16.63 9.74 -19.19
N ILE A 254 17.28 10.49 -18.31
CA ILE A 254 18.19 11.59 -18.64
C ILE A 254 19.38 11.61 -17.68
N LYS A 255 20.50 12.21 -18.11
CA LYS A 255 21.66 12.48 -17.26
C LYS A 255 21.57 13.91 -16.67
N PRO A 256 21.92 14.12 -15.39
CA PRO A 256 21.96 15.47 -14.83
C PRO A 256 23.09 16.29 -15.46
N THR A 257 22.89 17.59 -15.59
CA THR A 257 23.97 18.53 -15.90
C THR A 257 24.72 18.95 -14.65
N GLU A 258 24.02 19.00 -13.52
CA GLU A 258 24.58 19.38 -12.23
C GLU A 258 24.26 18.31 -11.19
N PHE A 259 25.30 17.78 -10.56
CA PHE A 259 25.21 16.81 -9.48
C PHE A 259 25.76 17.43 -8.21
N VAL A 260 24.96 17.44 -7.15
CA VAL A 260 25.28 18.09 -5.89
C VAL A 260 25.41 17.01 -4.82
N THR A 261 26.56 16.95 -4.17
CA THR A 261 26.84 15.93 -3.14
C THR A 261 27.51 16.56 -1.92
N ASP A 262 27.50 15.83 -0.81
CA ASP A 262 28.42 16.12 0.28
C ASP A 262 29.88 15.75 -0.10
N GLY A 263 30.82 15.91 0.82
CA GLY A 263 32.27 15.76 0.62
C GLY A 263 32.79 14.35 0.34
N LEU A 264 31.93 13.34 0.18
CA LEU A 264 32.39 11.97 -0.06
C LEU A 264 33.06 11.82 -1.43
N SER A 265 34.34 11.43 -1.42
CA SER A 265 35.18 11.31 -2.63
C SER A 265 34.65 10.31 -3.66
N SER A 266 33.94 9.27 -3.23
CA SER A 266 33.36 8.23 -4.10
C SER A 266 32.44 8.78 -5.20
N TYR A 267 31.72 9.88 -4.95
CA TYR A 267 30.89 10.50 -5.97
C TYR A 267 31.70 11.12 -7.11
N SER A 268 32.89 11.66 -6.80
CA SER A 268 33.76 12.31 -7.78
C SER A 268 34.13 11.36 -8.92
N LYS A 269 34.47 10.10 -8.58
CA LYS A 269 34.82 9.10 -9.58
C LYS A 269 33.62 8.70 -10.44
N ALA A 270 32.44 8.60 -9.84
CA ALA A 270 31.20 8.32 -10.58
C ALA A 270 30.85 9.45 -11.57
N VAL A 271 31.01 10.71 -11.15
CA VAL A 271 30.80 11.89 -12.00
C VAL A 271 31.76 11.91 -13.18
N GLU A 272 33.03 11.63 -12.95
CA GLU A 272 34.08 11.56 -13.98
C GLU A 272 33.74 10.49 -15.04
N ILE A 273 33.47 9.26 -14.60
CA ILE A 273 33.13 8.12 -15.47
C ILE A 273 31.89 8.44 -16.32
N LEU A 274 30.85 9.01 -15.71
CA LEU A 274 29.59 9.34 -16.40
C LEU A 274 29.63 10.67 -17.15
N LYS A 275 30.76 11.40 -17.11
CA LYS A 275 30.98 12.69 -17.76
C LYS A 275 29.86 13.68 -17.45
N ILE A 276 29.56 13.88 -16.16
CA ILE A 276 28.58 14.89 -15.71
C ILE A 276 29.24 16.27 -15.75
N LYS A 277 28.58 17.24 -16.38
CA LYS A 277 29.16 18.56 -16.69
C LYS A 277 29.64 19.34 -15.46
N ARG A 278 28.87 19.28 -14.36
CA ARG A 278 29.17 20.05 -13.15
C ARG A 278 28.91 19.21 -11.91
N HIS A 279 29.94 19.09 -11.06
CA HIS A 279 29.84 18.49 -9.73
C HIS A 279 30.07 19.56 -8.67
N VAL A 280 29.07 19.79 -7.83
CA VAL A 280 29.16 20.72 -6.70
C VAL A 280 29.32 19.91 -5.42
N ARG A 281 30.43 20.11 -4.70
CA ARG A 281 30.79 19.42 -3.45
C ARG A 281 30.75 20.40 -2.26
N ASN A 282 30.68 19.86 -1.04
CA ASN A 282 30.84 20.62 0.22
C ASN A 282 29.93 21.85 0.31
N VAL A 283 28.66 21.65 0.00
CA VAL A 283 27.68 22.73 -0.10
C VAL A 283 27.35 23.28 1.30
N LYS A 284 27.89 24.44 1.66
CA LYS A 284 27.57 25.15 2.90
C LYS A 284 26.12 25.67 2.87
N PHE A 285 25.48 25.74 4.05
CA PHE A 285 24.10 26.23 4.22
C PHE A 285 23.88 27.66 3.65
N SER A 286 24.93 28.50 3.65
CA SER A 286 24.95 29.88 3.15
C SER A 286 25.35 30.04 1.67
N GLY A 287 25.63 28.94 0.95
CA GLY A 287 26.08 29.00 -0.45
C GLY A 287 24.95 29.20 -1.47
N LYS A 288 25.30 29.66 -2.69
CA LYS A 288 24.38 29.82 -3.84
C LYS A 288 23.68 28.51 -4.26
N THR A 289 24.27 27.36 -3.93
CA THR A 289 23.64 26.04 -4.05
C THR A 289 23.40 25.56 -2.63
N ASN A 290 22.26 24.94 -2.32
CA ASN A 290 21.91 24.56 -0.94
C ASN A 290 21.39 23.11 -0.90
N ASN A 291 21.93 22.29 0.02
CA ASN A 291 21.62 20.87 0.17
C ASN A 291 20.36 20.54 1.01
N ASN A 292 19.60 21.54 1.47
CA ASN A 292 18.41 21.43 2.31
C ASN A 292 17.36 20.41 1.82
N VAL A 293 17.30 20.10 0.52
CA VAL A 293 16.37 19.09 -0.01
C VAL A 293 16.73 17.67 0.42
N ILE A 294 18.00 17.30 0.38
CA ILE A 294 18.45 15.96 0.77
C ILE A 294 18.44 15.82 2.29
N GLU A 295 18.77 16.88 3.01
CA GLU A 295 18.67 16.93 4.47
C GLU A 295 17.21 16.80 4.93
N SER A 296 16.28 17.48 4.26
CA SER A 296 14.83 17.35 4.51
C SER A 296 14.32 15.93 4.23
N LEU A 297 14.81 15.27 3.17
CA LEU A 297 14.57 13.84 2.94
C LEU A 297 15.09 13.03 4.13
N HIS A 298 16.35 13.21 4.52
CA HIS A 298 16.97 12.47 5.60
C HIS A 298 16.22 12.62 6.93
N SER A 299 15.82 13.83 7.30
CA SER A 299 14.97 14.08 8.47
C SER A 299 13.62 13.36 8.38
N THR A 300 13.03 13.26 7.19
CA THR A 300 11.80 12.48 6.96
C THR A 300 12.03 10.97 7.14
N LEU A 301 13.19 10.45 6.74
CA LEU A 301 13.49 9.02 6.80
C LEU A 301 13.99 8.55 8.17
N LYS A 302 14.62 9.42 8.96
CA LYS A 302 15.20 9.10 10.29
C LYS A 302 14.23 8.34 11.21
N PRO A 303 12.97 8.78 11.42
CA PRO A 303 12.02 8.04 12.26
C PRO A 303 11.78 6.61 11.76
N ARG A 304 11.67 6.46 10.44
CA ARG A 304 11.41 5.18 9.79
C ARG A 304 12.60 4.23 9.90
N ILE A 305 13.82 4.74 9.69
CA ILE A 305 15.08 4.00 9.84
C ILE A 305 15.24 3.55 11.29
N LYS A 306 14.96 4.43 12.26
CA LYS A 306 14.99 4.11 13.70
C LYS A 306 13.97 3.01 14.06
N ALA A 307 12.76 3.08 13.52
CA ALA A 307 11.70 2.09 13.77
C ALA A 307 11.98 0.72 13.12
N ALA A 308 12.71 0.70 12.00
CA ALA A 308 13.05 -0.53 11.29
C ALA A 308 14.09 -1.41 12.02
N ARG A 309 14.65 -0.95 13.16
CA ARG A 309 15.62 -1.62 14.06
C ARG A 309 16.25 -2.91 13.46
N ARG A 310 17.47 -2.75 12.92
CA ARG A 310 18.33 -3.81 12.34
C ARG A 310 17.64 -4.61 11.23
N MET A 311 17.86 -4.22 9.97
CA MET A 311 17.39 -5.00 8.83
C MET A 311 18.11 -6.35 8.80
N GLY A 312 17.46 -7.44 9.19
CA GLY A 312 18.12 -8.75 9.39
C GLY A 312 18.71 -9.43 8.14
N SER A 313 18.66 -8.81 6.96
CA SER A 313 19.27 -9.36 5.73
C SER A 313 19.44 -8.29 4.66
N LYS A 314 20.32 -8.56 3.67
CA LYS A 314 20.42 -7.70 2.47
C LYS A 314 19.09 -7.62 1.70
N LYS A 315 18.29 -8.70 1.70
CA LYS A 315 16.99 -8.75 1.02
C LYS A 315 15.97 -7.82 1.69
N SER A 316 15.85 -7.89 3.01
CA SER A 316 14.95 -7.00 3.76
C SER A 316 15.40 -5.54 3.67
N ALA A 317 16.70 -5.27 3.59
CA ALA A 317 17.22 -3.93 3.36
C ALA A 317 16.82 -3.36 2.00
N ARG A 318 16.91 -4.16 0.92
CA ARG A 318 16.43 -3.75 -0.40
C ARG A 318 14.93 -3.46 -0.40
N GLU A 319 14.13 -4.35 0.17
CA GLU A 319 12.67 -4.17 0.29
C GLU A 319 12.32 -2.90 1.10
N PHE A 320 13.13 -2.58 2.11
CA PHE A 320 12.97 -1.35 2.90
C PHE A 320 13.26 -0.08 2.09
N ALA A 321 14.35 -0.07 1.30
CA ALA A 321 14.68 1.07 0.43
C ALA A 321 13.62 1.30 -0.68
N GLU A 322 13.10 0.22 -1.26
CA GLU A 322 11.98 0.30 -2.20
C GLU A 322 10.73 0.89 -1.55
N ALA A 323 10.42 0.48 -0.32
CA ALA A 323 9.28 1.01 0.42
C ALA A 323 9.43 2.49 0.78
N ILE A 324 10.63 2.93 1.14
CA ILE A 324 10.97 4.35 1.33
C ILE A 324 10.65 5.13 0.05
N SER A 325 11.13 4.63 -1.10
CA SER A 325 10.91 5.28 -2.39
C SER A 325 9.43 5.37 -2.74
N ILE A 326 8.67 4.29 -2.51
CA ILE A 326 7.23 4.26 -2.77
C ILE A 326 6.50 5.29 -1.89
N TYR A 327 6.76 5.26 -0.58
CA TYR A 327 6.12 6.16 0.37
C TYR A 327 6.44 7.62 0.06
N TYR A 328 7.72 7.94 -0.08
CA TYR A 328 8.19 9.30 -0.29
C TYR A 328 7.68 9.91 -1.60
N ASN A 329 7.75 9.15 -2.71
CA ASN A 329 7.40 9.66 -4.03
C ASN A 329 5.89 9.69 -4.30
N PHE A 330 5.13 8.69 -3.83
CA PHE A 330 3.77 8.48 -4.33
C PHE A 330 2.68 8.61 -3.26
N ILE A 331 3.02 8.61 -1.97
CA ILE A 331 2.04 8.60 -0.87
C ILE A 331 2.15 9.88 -0.04
N ARG A 332 3.36 10.27 0.33
CA ARG A 332 3.59 11.39 1.25
C ARG A 332 3.39 12.75 0.55
N PRO A 333 2.47 13.61 1.02
CA PRO A 333 2.40 15.00 0.56
C PRO A 333 3.59 15.81 1.09
N HIS A 334 3.95 16.89 0.40
CA HIS A 334 5.02 17.79 0.82
C HIS A 334 4.51 19.22 0.83
N LEU A 335 4.62 19.88 2.00
CA LEU A 335 4.27 21.30 2.17
C LEU A 335 4.97 22.18 1.13
N THR A 336 6.27 21.97 0.93
CA THR A 336 7.08 22.70 -0.07
C THR A 336 6.67 22.46 -1.53
N LEU A 337 5.80 21.47 -1.78
CA LEU A 337 5.22 21.17 -3.08
C LEU A 337 3.70 21.45 -3.12
N ARG A 338 3.20 22.30 -2.21
CA ARG A 338 1.76 22.62 -2.06
C ARG A 338 0.92 21.35 -1.85
N ASP A 339 1.36 20.53 -0.90
CA ASP A 339 0.76 19.23 -0.53
C ASP A 339 0.66 18.19 -1.66
N ARG A 340 1.41 18.41 -2.75
CA ARG A 340 1.58 17.40 -3.80
C ARG A 340 2.67 16.41 -3.40
N THR A 341 2.53 15.19 -3.90
CA THR A 341 3.61 14.19 -3.85
C THR A 341 4.68 14.53 -4.89
N PRO A 342 5.93 14.07 -4.71
CA PRO A 342 6.98 14.22 -5.72
C PRO A 342 6.57 13.62 -7.07
N SER A 343 5.84 12.49 -7.07
CA SER A 343 5.32 11.89 -8.31
C SER A 343 4.38 12.82 -9.04
N LYS A 344 3.45 13.48 -8.34
CA LYS A 344 2.54 14.47 -8.95
C LYS A 344 3.31 15.67 -9.51
N LYS A 345 4.40 16.10 -8.85
CA LYS A 345 5.23 17.21 -9.34
C LYS A 345 6.09 16.80 -10.54
N ALA A 346 6.47 15.53 -10.61
CA ALA A 346 7.17 14.91 -11.74
C ALA A 346 6.22 14.37 -12.83
N GLU A 347 5.00 14.89 -12.90
CA GLU A 347 3.99 14.58 -13.93
C GLU A 347 3.56 13.10 -14.00
N ILE A 348 3.72 12.35 -12.90
CA ILE A 348 3.14 11.02 -12.74
C ILE A 348 1.81 11.12 -11.99
N THR A 349 0.70 10.95 -12.71
CA THR A 349 -0.65 11.01 -12.16
C THR A 349 -1.11 9.65 -11.59
N ILE A 350 -1.28 9.65 -10.27
CA ILE A 350 -2.04 8.64 -9.54
C ILE A 350 -3.30 9.34 -9.02
N GLU A 351 -4.32 9.35 -9.86
CA GLU A 351 -5.62 9.96 -9.54
C GLU A 351 -6.38 9.08 -8.57
N ASN A 352 -6.38 9.45 -7.28
CA ASN A 352 -7.40 9.03 -6.31
C ASN A 352 -7.23 9.70 -4.94
N THR A 353 -8.29 9.67 -4.14
CA THR A 353 -8.32 9.98 -2.69
C THR A 353 -7.43 9.04 -1.87
N ASN A 354 -7.20 7.79 -2.32
CA ASN A 354 -6.28 6.84 -1.67
C ASN A 354 -5.13 6.39 -2.63
N PRO A 355 -3.95 7.03 -2.56
CA PRO A 355 -2.82 6.71 -3.44
C PRO A 355 -2.31 5.27 -3.28
N LEU A 356 -2.23 4.75 -2.04
CA LEU A 356 -1.71 3.41 -1.77
C LEU A 356 -2.62 2.32 -2.36
N LEU A 357 -3.93 2.42 -2.12
CA LEU A 357 -4.90 1.50 -2.70
C LEU A 357 -4.83 1.53 -4.23
N THR A 358 -4.73 2.72 -4.83
CA THR A 358 -4.62 2.88 -6.28
C THR A 358 -3.37 2.22 -6.84
N LEU A 359 -2.21 2.42 -6.19
CA LEU A 359 -0.97 1.73 -6.53
C LEU A 359 -1.14 0.22 -6.48
N ILE A 360 -1.72 -0.32 -5.41
CA ILE A 360 -1.96 -1.77 -5.25
C ILE A 360 -2.86 -2.29 -6.37
N LEU A 361 -3.96 -1.60 -6.68
CA LEU A 361 -4.91 -2.00 -7.71
C LEU A 361 -4.29 -1.96 -9.11
N ARG A 362 -3.56 -0.88 -9.46
CA ARG A 362 -2.87 -0.75 -10.75
C ARG A 362 -1.76 -1.79 -10.90
N SER A 363 -1.03 -2.11 -9.83
CA SER A 363 0.01 -3.15 -9.81
C SER A 363 -0.55 -4.57 -9.96
N GLY A 364 -1.81 -4.78 -9.57
CA GLY A 364 -2.50 -6.08 -9.67
C GLY A 364 -3.08 -6.38 -11.06
N LYS A 365 -3.23 -5.37 -11.92
CA LYS A 365 -3.60 -5.59 -13.34
C LYS A 365 -2.39 -6.21 -14.03
N LYS A 366 -2.53 -7.40 -14.64
CA LYS A 366 -1.50 -7.86 -15.59
C LYS A 366 -1.43 -6.77 -16.65
N THR A 367 -0.28 -6.10 -16.78
CA THR A 367 0.00 -5.19 -17.89
C THR A 367 -0.25 -5.97 -19.18
N SER A 368 -1.42 -5.83 -19.79
CA SER A 368 -1.55 -6.04 -21.22
C SER A 368 -0.74 -4.92 -21.84
N ALA A 369 0.46 -5.26 -22.32
CA ALA A 369 1.17 -4.39 -23.24
C ALA A 369 0.26 -4.18 -24.44
N ARG A 370 -0.44 -3.05 -24.45
CA ARG A 370 -0.87 -2.35 -25.66
C ARG A 370 -0.49 -0.90 -25.41
N LEU A 371 0.76 -0.63 -25.75
CA LEU A 371 1.19 0.70 -26.15
C LEU A 371 0.36 1.04 -27.39
N PHE A 372 -0.35 2.16 -27.34
CA PHE A 372 -0.63 2.92 -28.56
C PHE A 372 0.47 3.97 -28.67
#